data_AF-A0A7S3HFT8-F1
#
_entry.id   AF-A0A7S3HFT8-F1
#
_cell.length_a   1.000
_cell.length_b   1.000
_cell.length_c   1.000
_cell.angle_alpha   90.00
_cell.angle_beta   90.00
_cell.angle_gamma   90.00
#
_symmetry.space_group_name_H-M   'P 1'
#
loop_
_entity.id
_entity.type
_entity.pdbx_description
1 polymer ?
#
loop_
_entity_poly.entity_id
_entity_poly.type
_entity_poly.pdbx_seq_one_letter_code
_entity_poly.pdbx_strand_id
1 'polypeptide(L)'
;MNHEQKRPDAVQEYHGQGPHLIVHWDHVKEQGWLDQYEPDPNTYVGSQNDGIGDPFIGLAPYDFGSIMHYPAGDHFETIPREGAKLTGNRKSLSEGDILQVLDLYQCKERSR
;
A
#
# COMPACT_ATOMS: atom_id res chain seq x y z
N MET A 1 0.77 -3.74 -9.62
CA MET A 1 0.89 -3.16 -8.27
C MET A 1 2.13 -3.77 -7.63
N ASN A 2 2.97 -2.95 -7.00
CA ASN A 2 4.10 -3.44 -6.20
C ASN A 2 3.59 -3.95 -4.84
N HIS A 3 4.49 -4.43 -3.97
CA HIS A 3 4.12 -4.68 -2.58
C HIS A 3 3.65 -3.39 -1.90
N GLU A 4 2.65 -3.47 -1.02
CA GLU A 4 2.05 -2.29 -0.38
C GLU A 4 3.09 -1.50 0.43
N GLN A 5 4.02 -2.19 1.10
CA GLN A 5 5.10 -1.55 1.84
C GLN A 5 6.14 -0.80 0.98
N LYS A 6 6.06 -0.88 -0.36
CA LYS A 6 6.91 -0.12 -1.29
C LYS A 6 6.28 1.20 -1.73
N ARG A 7 5.05 1.50 -1.32
CA ARG A 7 4.44 2.81 -1.62
C ARG A 7 5.32 3.92 -1.02
N PRO A 8 5.45 5.07 -1.71
CA PRO A 8 6.16 6.22 -1.16
C PRO A 8 5.67 6.68 0.23
N ASP A 9 4.36 6.66 0.47
CA ASP A 9 3.77 7.00 1.78
C ASP A 9 3.94 5.90 2.85
N ALA A 10 4.52 4.74 2.51
CA ALA A 10 4.75 3.67 3.48
C ALA A 10 5.77 4.12 4.54
N VAL A 11 6.93 4.63 4.15
CA VAL A 11 8.05 4.92 5.08
C VAL A 11 8.36 6.41 5.25
N GLN A 12 7.76 7.28 4.43
CA GLN A 12 7.96 8.72 4.47
C GLN A 12 6.63 9.45 4.24
N GLU A 13 6.59 10.76 4.51
CA GLU A 13 5.47 11.59 4.09
C GLU A 13 5.47 11.75 2.56
N TYR A 14 4.30 11.59 1.93
CA TYR A 14 4.10 11.75 0.50
C TYR A 14 2.74 12.41 0.23
N HIS A 15 2.76 13.62 -0.33
CA HIS A 15 1.59 14.50 -0.52
C HIS A 15 0.66 14.62 0.71
N GLY A 16 1.23 14.71 1.91
CA GLY A 16 0.49 14.86 3.16
C GLY A 16 -0.11 13.57 3.74
N GLN A 17 0.24 12.40 3.19
CA GLN A 17 -0.07 11.09 3.78
C GLN A 17 1.21 10.35 4.20
N GLY A 18 1.05 9.36 5.08
CA GLY A 18 2.17 8.62 5.66
C GLY A 18 2.95 9.41 6.72
N PRO A 19 4.03 8.83 7.26
CA PRO A 19 4.44 7.45 7.06
C PRO A 19 3.46 6.46 7.71
N HIS A 20 3.24 5.31 7.06
CA HIS A 20 2.43 4.21 7.59
C HIS A 20 3.25 3.13 8.30
N LEU A 21 4.57 3.14 8.12
CA LEU A 21 5.52 2.17 8.65
C LEU A 21 6.73 2.88 9.26
N ILE A 22 7.27 2.30 10.32
CA ILE A 22 8.62 2.58 10.82
C ILE A 22 9.47 1.38 10.47
N VAL A 23 10.31 1.50 9.44
CA VAL A 23 11.17 0.39 8.98
C VAL A 23 12.47 0.34 9.79
N HIS A 24 12.84 -0.84 10.24
CA HIS A 24 14.11 -1.12 10.91
C HIS A 24 15.21 -1.34 9.86
N TRP A 25 15.71 -0.25 9.27
CA TRP A 25 16.61 -0.29 8.12
C TRP A 25 17.88 -1.11 8.33
N ASP A 26 18.49 -1.05 9.52
CA ASP A 26 19.67 -1.85 9.84
C ASP A 26 19.35 -3.35 9.72
N HIS A 27 18.22 -3.78 10.29
CA HIS A 27 17.82 -5.18 10.24
C HIS A 27 17.44 -5.65 8.83
N VAL A 28 16.69 -4.80 8.09
CA VAL A 28 16.35 -5.06 6.69
C VAL A 28 17.61 -5.20 5.82
N LYS A 29 18.60 -4.32 6.04
CA LYS A 29 19.87 -4.33 5.29
C LYS A 29 20.72 -5.55 5.63
N GLU A 30 20.85 -5.91 6.91
CA GLU A 30 21.60 -7.10 7.35
C GLU A 30 21.07 -8.39 6.73
N GLN A 31 19.75 -8.49 6.53
CA GLN A 31 19.14 -9.65 5.89
C GLN A 31 19.17 -9.60 4.35
N GLY A 32 19.56 -8.47 3.74
CA GLY A 32 19.55 -8.29 2.28
C GLY A 32 18.16 -8.00 1.68
N TRP A 33 17.25 -7.41 2.45
CA TRP A 33 15.86 -7.12 2.03
C TRP A 33 15.62 -5.65 1.69
N LEU A 34 16.68 -4.84 1.52
CA LEU A 34 16.57 -3.40 1.29
C LEU A 34 15.57 -3.06 0.17
N ASP A 35 15.71 -3.72 -0.99
CA ASP A 35 14.85 -3.54 -2.17
C ASP A 35 13.35 -3.85 -1.93
N GLN A 36 13.02 -4.58 -0.86
CA GLN A 36 11.64 -4.91 -0.50
C GLN A 36 10.93 -3.80 0.27
N TYR A 37 11.67 -2.85 0.83
CA TYR A 37 11.16 -1.77 1.69
C TYR A 37 11.53 -0.38 1.19
N GLU A 38 12.52 -0.24 0.30
CA GLU A 38 12.80 1.03 -0.36
C GLU A 38 11.57 1.51 -1.16
N PRO A 39 11.13 2.78 -0.95
CA PRO A 39 10.06 3.38 -1.71
C PRO A 39 10.29 3.31 -3.22
N ASP A 40 9.29 2.84 -3.96
CA ASP A 40 9.31 2.89 -5.42
C ASP A 40 8.28 3.91 -5.91
N PRO A 41 8.71 5.02 -6.55
CA PRO A 41 7.82 6.06 -7.05
C PRO A 41 6.90 5.59 -8.18
N ASN A 42 7.16 4.42 -8.77
CA ASN A 42 6.27 3.80 -9.77
C ASN A 42 5.19 2.91 -9.14
N THR A 43 5.11 2.86 -7.81
CA THR A 43 4.04 2.16 -7.11
C THR A 43 2.74 2.94 -7.25
N TYR A 44 1.63 2.23 -7.46
CA TYR A 44 0.31 2.83 -7.44
C TYR A 44 0.03 3.42 -6.04
N VAL A 45 -0.43 4.66 -6.01
CA VAL A 45 -0.76 5.41 -4.80
C VAL A 45 -2.14 6.07 -4.88
N GLY A 46 -2.87 5.84 -5.96
CA GLY A 46 -4.08 6.58 -6.32
C GLY A 46 -4.10 7.01 -7.79
N SER A 47 -5.21 7.60 -8.21
CA SER A 47 -5.46 8.10 -9.57
C SER A 47 -5.88 9.57 -9.55
N GLN A 48 -5.94 10.17 -10.75
CA GLN A 48 -6.58 11.47 -10.92
C GLN A 48 -8.09 11.30 -11.05
N ASN A 49 -8.83 12.40 -11.23
CA ASN A 49 -10.24 12.32 -11.56
C ASN A 49 -10.41 11.91 -13.03
N ASP A 50 -10.64 10.64 -13.27
CA ASP A 50 -10.94 10.01 -14.55
C ASP A 50 -12.46 9.91 -14.81
N GLY A 51 -13.30 10.38 -13.88
CA GLY A 51 -14.72 10.65 -14.07
C GLY A 51 -15.64 9.93 -13.09
N ILE A 52 -16.92 9.83 -13.46
CA ILE A 52 -17.94 9.21 -12.61
C ILE A 52 -17.61 7.72 -12.42
N GLY A 53 -17.58 7.29 -11.16
CA GLY A 53 -17.36 5.89 -10.79
C GLY A 53 -15.92 5.53 -10.48
N ASP A 54 -15.01 6.51 -10.37
CA ASP A 54 -13.66 6.27 -9.88
C ASP A 54 -13.67 5.80 -8.41
N PRO A 55 -12.98 4.70 -8.07
CA PRO A 55 -12.83 4.28 -6.69
C PRO A 55 -12.12 5.32 -5.83
N PHE A 56 -11.14 6.02 -6.40
CA PHE A 56 -10.34 7.02 -5.70
C PHE A 56 -10.18 8.27 -6.57
N ILE A 57 -10.05 9.42 -5.92
CA ILE A 57 -9.64 10.68 -6.57
C ILE A 57 -8.53 11.26 -5.71
N GLY A 58 -7.32 11.31 -6.23
CA GLY A 58 -6.12 11.61 -5.47
C GLY A 58 -5.53 10.35 -4.85
N LEU A 59 -4.96 10.45 -3.64
CA LEU A 59 -4.30 9.33 -2.99
C LEU A 59 -5.31 8.29 -2.47
N ALA A 60 -5.11 7.03 -2.84
CA ALA A 60 -5.83 5.89 -2.27
C ALA A 60 -5.34 5.63 -0.84
N PRO A 61 -6.22 5.23 0.11
CA PRO A 61 -5.80 4.89 1.47
C PRO A 61 -4.72 3.79 1.49
N TYR A 62 -3.81 3.85 2.46
CA TYR A 62 -2.84 2.77 2.71
C TYR A 62 -3.54 1.53 3.27
N ASP A 63 -3.30 0.37 2.65
CA ASP A 63 -4.02 -0.86 3.00
C ASP A 63 -3.15 -1.88 3.72
N PHE A 64 -3.13 -1.82 5.05
CA PHE A 64 -2.46 -2.83 5.87
C PHE A 64 -2.96 -4.26 5.61
N GLY A 65 -4.22 -4.43 5.18
CA GLY A 65 -4.84 -5.73 4.91
C GLY A 65 -4.60 -6.25 3.49
N SER A 66 -3.90 -5.49 2.65
CA SER A 66 -3.61 -5.85 1.26
C SER A 66 -2.96 -7.23 1.18
N ILE A 67 -3.36 -8.02 0.18
CA ILE A 67 -2.71 -9.30 -0.14
C ILE A 67 -1.24 -9.10 -0.53
N MET A 68 -0.89 -7.89 -0.98
CA MET A 68 0.45 -7.48 -1.40
C MET A 68 1.31 -6.98 -0.23
N HIS A 69 0.76 -6.84 0.98
CA HIS A 69 1.51 -6.39 2.16
C HIS A 69 2.26 -7.57 2.81
N TYR A 70 3.53 -7.39 3.13
CA TYR A 70 4.30 -8.37 3.93
C TYR A 70 3.82 -8.41 5.39
N PRO A 71 3.88 -9.56 6.08
CA PRO A 71 3.54 -9.62 7.49
C PRO A 71 4.45 -8.71 8.32
N ALA A 72 3.88 -8.09 9.34
CA ALA A 72 4.64 -7.42 10.38
C ALA A 72 5.58 -8.40 11.09
N GLY A 73 6.68 -7.88 11.60
CA GLY A 73 7.74 -8.64 12.24
C GLY A 73 8.92 -7.73 12.54
N ASP A 74 10.12 -8.27 12.57
CA ASP A 74 11.29 -7.52 13.00
C ASP A 74 11.79 -6.49 11.98
N HIS A 75 11.16 -6.40 10.80
CA HIS A 75 11.51 -5.47 9.73
C HIS A 75 10.86 -4.10 9.87
N PHE A 76 9.68 -4.01 10.50
CA PHE A 76 8.95 -2.75 10.62
C PHE A 76 7.90 -2.77 11.73
N GLU A 77 7.55 -1.57 12.22
CA GLU A 77 6.31 -1.30 12.95
C GLU A 77 5.30 -0.59 12.06
N THR A 78 4.00 -0.72 12.36
CA THR A 78 2.93 0.03 11.67
C THR A 78 2.56 1.29 12.45
N ILE A 79 2.09 2.31 11.73
CA ILE A 79 1.51 3.53 12.26
C ILE A 79 0.07 3.63 11.71
N PRO A 80 -0.96 3.39 12.54
CA PRO A 80 -0.89 3.06 13.96
C PRO A 80 -0.57 1.57 14.20
N ARG A 81 -0.07 1.22 15.40
CA ARG A 81 0.49 -0.11 15.71
C ARG A 81 -0.48 -1.27 15.57
N GLU A 82 -1.77 -1.01 15.74
CA GLU A 82 -2.84 -2.00 15.53
C GLU A 82 -2.90 -2.52 14.08
N GLY A 83 -2.40 -1.74 13.11
CA GLY A 83 -2.30 -2.13 11.71
C GLY A 83 -1.49 -3.41 11.51
N ALA A 84 -0.52 -3.70 12.39
CA ALA A 84 0.32 -4.90 12.33
C ALA A 84 -0.51 -6.19 12.28
N LYS A 85 -1.69 -6.23 12.92
CA LYS A 85 -2.57 -7.41 12.95
C LYS A 85 -3.27 -7.69 11.61
N LEU A 86 -3.28 -6.71 10.70
CA LEU A 86 -3.92 -6.80 9.39
C LEU A 86 -2.93 -7.24 8.30
N THR A 87 -1.63 -6.94 8.50
CA THR A 87 -0.57 -7.24 7.54
C THR A 87 -0.34 -8.72 7.30
N GLY A 88 0.22 -9.06 6.13
CA GLY A 88 0.56 -10.43 5.79
C GLY A 88 -0.63 -11.31 5.40
N ASN A 89 -1.77 -10.71 5.06
CA ASN A 89 -2.91 -11.42 4.51
C ASN A 89 -2.51 -12.23 3.25
N ARG A 90 -2.82 -13.52 3.23
CA ARG A 90 -2.60 -14.43 2.08
C ARG A 90 -3.85 -15.26 1.75
N LYS A 91 -5.03 -14.84 2.22
CA LYS A 91 -6.27 -15.60 2.09
C LYS A 91 -7.15 -15.12 0.95
N SER A 92 -7.28 -13.80 0.79
CA SER A 92 -8.16 -13.18 -0.19
C SER A 92 -7.69 -11.77 -0.52
N LEU A 93 -8.15 -11.22 -1.64
CA LEU A 93 -8.06 -9.79 -1.89
C LEU A 93 -8.81 -9.03 -0.78
N SER A 94 -8.21 -7.97 -0.29
CA SER A 94 -8.89 -6.97 0.53
C SER A 94 -9.83 -6.11 -0.33
N GLU A 95 -10.68 -5.33 0.32
CA GLU A 95 -11.48 -4.32 -0.40
C GLU A 95 -10.57 -3.29 -1.09
N GLY A 96 -9.49 -2.86 -0.42
CA GLY A 96 -8.50 -1.95 -1.01
C GLY A 96 -7.85 -2.53 -2.27
N ASP A 97 -7.37 -3.78 -2.22
CA ASP A 97 -6.80 -4.46 -3.41
C ASP A 97 -7.77 -4.44 -4.60
N ILE A 98 -9.05 -4.71 -4.36
CA ILE A 98 -10.08 -4.72 -5.40
C ILE A 98 -10.26 -3.30 -5.97
N LEU A 99 -10.45 -2.31 -5.10
CA LEU A 99 -10.65 -0.91 -5.51
C LEU A 99 -9.44 -0.36 -6.27
N GLN A 100 -8.20 -0.67 -5.85
CA GLN A 100 -6.98 -0.24 -6.54
C GLN A 100 -6.90 -0.83 -7.95
N VAL A 101 -7.24 -2.12 -8.14
CA VAL A 101 -7.26 -2.74 -9.48
C VAL A 101 -8.36 -2.14 -10.35
N LEU A 102 -9.56 -1.92 -9.79
CA LEU A 102 -10.66 -1.30 -10.53
C LEU A 102 -10.31 0.12 -10.97
N ASP A 103 -9.64 0.88 -10.12
CA ASP A 103 -9.18 2.23 -10.39
C ASP A 103 -8.06 2.23 -11.45
N LEU A 104 -7.00 1.44 -11.27
CA LEU A 104 -5.88 1.37 -12.21
C LEU A 104 -6.30 1.00 -13.63
N TYR A 105 -7.26 0.08 -13.76
CA TYR A 105 -7.77 -0.39 -15.06
C TYR A 105 -9.03 0.32 -15.53
N GLN A 106 -9.53 1.29 -14.77
CA GLN A 106 -10.75 2.05 -15.09
C GLN A 106 -11.96 1.13 -15.34
N CYS A 107 -12.05 0.06 -14.54
CA CYS A 107 -13.14 -0.91 -14.55
C CYS A 107 -14.36 -0.33 -13.82
N LYS A 108 -15.05 0.60 -14.48
CA LYS A 108 -16.22 1.29 -13.92
C LYS A 108 -17.48 0.44 -14.08
N GLU A 109 -18.40 0.55 -13.12
CA GLU A 109 -19.70 -0.10 -13.26
C GLU A 109 -20.35 0.32 -14.57
N ARG A 110 -20.86 -0.66 -15.31
CA ARG A 110 -21.56 -0.41 -16.56
C ARG A 110 -22.87 0.30 -16.22
N SER A 111 -23.06 1.52 -16.71
CA SER A 111 -24.32 2.26 -16.57
C SER A 111 -25.48 1.37 -17.05
N ARG A 112 -26.45 1.13 -16.17
CA ARG A 112 -27.67 0.37 -16.49
C ARG A 112 -28.61 1.17 -17.38
#